data_AF-A0A923HFK1-F1
#
_entry.id   AF-A0A923HFK1-F1
#
_cell.length_a   1.000
_cell.length_b   1.000
_cell.length_c   1.000
_cell.angle_alpha   90.00
_cell.angle_beta   90.00
_cell.angle_gamma   90.00
#
_symmetry.space_group_name_H-M   'P 1'
#
loop_
_entity.id
_entity.type
_entity.pdbx_description
1 polymer ?
#
loop_
_entity_poly.entity_id
_entity_poly.type
_entity_poly.pdbx_seq_one_letter_code
_entity_poly.pdbx_strand_id
1 'polypeptide(L)'
;MKNNQQDRFGMPDSSIKAAEKTAKRQKKYHFHFYVPTRKEVATLSRDTLAPLLIGWMCNSVMEIIPSRTQILEVMDILRNRRDAAQFSQLVNMCHNYIRAD
;
A
#
# COMPACT_ATOMS: atom_id res chain seq x y z
N MET A 1 -3.63 -8.54 19.64
CA MET A 1 -3.10 -9.24 18.45
C MET A 1 -1.70 -8.69 18.20
N LYS A 2 -0.68 -9.54 18.00
CA LYS A 2 0.68 -9.05 17.70
C LYS A 2 0.63 -8.38 16.32
N ASN A 3 0.71 -7.05 16.26
CA ASN A 3 0.89 -6.32 15.01
C ASN A 3 2.20 -6.81 14.38
N ASN A 4 2.10 -7.76 13.45
CA ASN A 4 3.26 -8.25 12.71
C ASN A 4 3.68 -7.11 11.79
N GLN A 5 4.68 -6.33 12.20
CA GLN A 5 5.07 -5.11 11.48
C GLN A 5 5.58 -5.42 10.07
N GLN A 6 6.05 -6.64 9.80
CA GLN A 6 6.45 -7.08 8.46
C GLN A 6 5.28 -7.56 7.60
N ASP A 7 4.10 -7.73 8.18
CA ASP A 7 2.94 -8.19 7.43
C ASP A 7 2.43 -7.10 6.49
N ARG A 8 2.06 -7.53 5.29
CA ARG A 8 1.61 -6.71 4.16
C ARG A 8 0.08 -6.63 4.15
N PHE A 9 -0.51 -6.26 5.29
CA PHE A 9 -1.95 -6.11 5.46
C PHE A 9 -2.75 -7.38 5.10
N GLY A 10 -2.23 -8.55 5.48
CA GLY A 10 -2.84 -9.86 5.21
C GLY A 10 -2.80 -10.28 3.73
N MET A 11 -2.05 -9.57 2.88
CA MET A 11 -1.87 -9.95 1.48
C MET A 11 -1.27 -11.36 1.40
N PRO A 12 -1.90 -12.33 0.72
CA PRO A 12 -1.39 -13.69 0.66
C PRO A 12 -0.02 -13.76 -0.01
N ASP A 13 0.88 -14.58 0.54
CA ASP A 13 2.21 -14.82 -0.04
C ASP A 13 2.17 -15.29 -1.50
N SER A 14 1.14 -16.06 -1.86
CA SER A 14 0.91 -16.49 -3.24
C SER A 14 0.68 -15.31 -4.19
N SER A 15 -0.06 -14.29 -3.74
CA SER A 15 -0.34 -13.07 -4.50
C SER A 15 0.91 -12.21 -4.67
N ILE A 16 1.70 -12.08 -3.60
CA ILE A 16 3.00 -11.40 -3.65
C ILE A 16 3.94 -12.09 -4.65
N LYS A 17 4.09 -13.42 -4.57
CA LYS A 17 4.93 -14.19 -5.50
C LYS A 17 4.43 -14.08 -6.95
N ALA A 18 3.12 -14.04 -7.16
CA ALA A 18 2.55 -13.86 -8.48
C ALA A 18 2.89 -12.47 -9.06
N ALA A 19 2.71 -11.40 -8.27
CA ALA A 19 3.12 -10.06 -8.67
C ALA A 19 4.62 -9.97 -9.01
N GLU A 20 5.50 -10.58 -8.21
CA GLU A 20 6.94 -10.65 -8.50
C GLU A 20 7.26 -11.38 -9.81
N LYS A 21 6.52 -12.46 -10.10
CA LYS A 21 6.66 -13.21 -11.36
C LYS A 21 6.18 -12.38 -12.55
N THR A 22 5.08 -11.64 -12.39
CA THR A 22 4.55 -10.71 -13.40
C THR A 22 5.57 -9.58 -13.65
N ALA A 23 6.17 -9.01 -12.61
CA ALA A 23 7.21 -7.98 -12.72
C ALA A 23 8.40 -8.41 -13.58
N LYS A 24 8.84 -9.68 -13.44
CA LYS A 24 9.95 -10.23 -14.24
C LYS A 24 9.62 -10.36 -15.73
N ARG A 25 8.33 -10.54 -16.05
CA ARG A 25 7.84 -10.77 -17.43
C ARG A 25 7.42 -9.48 -18.12
N GLN A 26 6.90 -8.53 -17.37
CA GLN A 26 6.22 -7.35 -17.90
C GLN A 26 7.10 -6.12 -17.73
N LYS A 27 7.84 -5.76 -18.78
CA LYS A 27 8.71 -4.56 -18.81
C LYS A 27 8.10 -3.37 -19.57
N LYS A 28 6.94 -3.56 -20.19
CA LYS A 28 6.38 -2.63 -21.19
C LYS A 28 5.43 -1.57 -20.60
N TYR A 29 4.82 -1.85 -19.46
CA TYR A 29 3.82 -0.98 -18.83
C TYR A 29 4.27 -0.58 -17.42
N HIS A 30 3.87 0.61 -16.97
CA HIS A 30 4.19 1.16 -15.66
C HIS A 30 3.25 0.61 -14.58
N PHE A 31 3.32 -0.70 -14.33
CA PHE A 31 2.62 -1.32 -13.21
C PHE A 31 3.46 -1.26 -11.93
N HIS A 32 2.75 -1.27 -10.80
CA HIS A 32 3.31 -1.42 -9.46
C HIS A 32 3.16 -2.87 -9.01
N PHE A 33 4.23 -3.39 -8.40
CA PHE A 33 4.34 -4.81 -8.03
C PHE A 33 4.67 -5.00 -6.55
N TYR A 34 4.66 -3.92 -5.77
CA TYR A 34 5.05 -3.93 -4.37
C TYR A 34 3.86 -3.63 -3.47
N VAL A 35 3.81 -4.31 -2.32
CA VAL A 35 2.85 -4.03 -1.25
C VAL A 35 3.65 -3.61 -0.02
N PRO A 36 3.45 -2.40 0.50
CA PRO A 36 4.15 -1.94 1.69
C PRO A 36 3.74 -2.77 2.91
N THR A 37 4.70 -2.97 3.80
CA THR A 37 4.50 -3.56 5.12
C THR A 37 3.91 -2.53 6.08
N ARG A 38 3.27 -2.99 7.16
CA ARG A 38 2.82 -2.08 8.24
C ARG A 38 3.95 -1.23 8.80
N LYS A 39 5.15 -1.80 8.93
CA LYS A 39 6.34 -1.09 9.40
C LYS A 39 6.65 0.08 8.49
N GLU A 40 6.70 -0.15 7.19
CA GLU A 40 6.99 0.89 6.21
C GLU A 40 5.97 2.02 6.24
N VAL A 41 4.68 1.68 6.31
CA VAL A 41 3.60 2.69 6.44
C VAL A 41 3.75 3.50 7.74
N ALA A 42 4.18 2.86 8.84
CA ALA A 42 4.37 3.51 10.13
C ALA A 42 5.65 4.37 10.20
N THR A 43 6.71 4.05 9.45
CA THR A 43 8.05 4.63 9.67
C THR A 43 8.64 5.40 8.49
N LEU A 44 8.26 5.12 7.25
CA LEU A 44 8.85 5.81 6.10
C LEU A 44 8.42 7.28 6.07
N SER A 45 9.29 8.16 5.58
CA SER A 45 8.94 9.56 5.34
C SER A 45 7.83 9.67 4.28
N ARG A 46 7.14 10.81 4.27
CA ARG A 46 6.12 11.11 3.26
C ARG A 46 6.62 10.91 1.84
N ASP A 47 7.82 11.41 1.53
CA ASP A 47 8.35 11.41 0.16
C ASP A 47 8.66 10.00 -0.35
N THR A 48 9.02 9.07 0.55
CA THR A 48 9.21 7.66 0.20
C THR A 48 7.90 6.89 0.20
N LEU A 49 7.00 7.16 1.16
CA LEU A 49 5.77 6.39 1.34
C LEU A 49 4.70 6.73 0.30
N ALA A 50 4.56 8.00 -0.07
CA ALA A 50 3.56 8.45 -1.02
C ALA A 50 3.63 7.71 -2.37
N PRO A 51 4.78 7.62 -3.07
CA PRO A 51 4.83 6.89 -4.34
C PRO A 51 4.54 5.39 -4.20
N LEU A 52 4.89 4.78 -3.07
CA LEU A 52 4.55 3.36 -2.81
C LEU A 52 3.04 3.16 -2.67
N LEU A 53 2.37 3.98 -1.86
CA LEU A 53 0.92 3.88 -1.67
C LEU A 53 0.14 4.28 -2.93
N ILE A 54 0.58 5.30 -3.67
CA ILE A 54 -0.02 5.66 -4.97
C ILE A 54 0.16 4.52 -5.98
N GLY A 55 1.36 3.95 -6.06
CA GLY A 55 1.64 2.81 -6.91
C GLY A 55 0.73 1.64 -6.59
N TRP A 56 0.64 1.29 -5.32
CA TRP A 56 -0.19 0.18 -4.85
C TRP A 56 -1.69 0.42 -5.07
N MET A 57 -2.21 1.62 -4.83
CA MET A 57 -3.63 1.89 -5.05
C MET A 57 -3.99 2.02 -6.53
N CYS A 58 -3.24 2.80 -7.29
CA CYS A 58 -3.69 3.23 -8.62
C CYS A 58 -3.07 2.44 -9.77
N ASN A 59 -1.94 1.76 -9.56
CA ASN A 59 -1.15 1.16 -10.63
C ASN A 59 -0.81 -0.31 -10.35
N SER A 60 -1.42 -0.93 -9.37
CA SER A 60 -1.15 -2.33 -9.04
C SER A 60 -1.49 -3.29 -10.17
N VAL A 61 -0.70 -4.35 -10.26
CA VAL A 61 -1.14 -5.55 -10.96
C VAL A 61 -2.30 -6.23 -10.22
N MET A 62 -3.13 -6.96 -10.96
CA MET A 62 -4.38 -7.53 -10.44
C MET A 62 -4.19 -8.39 -9.19
N GLU A 63 -3.04 -9.04 -9.06
CA GLU A 63 -2.73 -9.94 -7.96
C GLU A 63 -2.62 -9.22 -6.61
N ILE A 64 -2.31 -7.93 -6.60
CA ILE A 64 -2.05 -7.18 -5.38
C ILE A 64 -2.90 -5.91 -5.24
N ILE A 65 -3.99 -5.77 -6.00
CA ILE A 65 -4.90 -4.64 -5.84
C ILE A 65 -5.39 -4.60 -4.37
N PRO A 66 -5.24 -3.46 -3.68
CA PRO A 66 -5.64 -3.38 -2.28
C PRO A 66 -7.15 -3.42 -2.12
N SER A 67 -7.61 -4.22 -1.17
CA SER A 67 -8.99 -4.20 -0.69
C SER A 67 -9.27 -2.96 0.17
N ARG A 68 -10.56 -2.62 0.29
CA ARG A 68 -11.05 -1.57 1.19
C ARG A 68 -10.53 -1.69 2.62
N THR A 69 -10.55 -2.90 3.20
CA THR A 69 -10.10 -3.14 4.58
C THR A 69 -8.61 -2.82 4.75
N GLN A 70 -7.79 -3.16 3.75
CA GLN A 70 -6.34 -2.88 3.79
C GLN A 70 -6.07 -1.37 3.74
N ILE A 71 -6.79 -0.63 2.90
CA ILE A 71 -6.64 0.84 2.82
C ILE A 71 -7.14 1.53 4.09
N LEU A 72 -8.22 1.04 4.72
CA LEU A 72 -8.66 1.54 6.02
C LEU A 72 -7.60 1.36 7.10
N GLU A 73 -6.90 0.22 7.11
CA GLU A 73 -5.82 -0.03 8.05
C GLU A 73 -4.59 0.85 7.78
N VAL A 74 -4.22 1.09 6.52
CA VAL A 74 -3.18 2.08 6.16
C VAL A 74 -3.53 3.46 6.73
N MET A 75 -4.78 3.90 6.57
CA MET A 75 -5.23 5.19 7.08
C MET A 75 -5.17 5.27 8.61
N ASP A 76 -5.51 4.19 9.31
CA ASP A 76 -5.40 4.12 10.76
C ASP A 76 -3.94 4.27 11.21
N ILE A 77 -3.02 3.55 10.57
CA ILE A 77 -1.58 3.68 10.86
C ILE A 77 -1.11 5.11 10.63
N LEU A 78 -1.43 5.71 9.47
CA LEU A 78 -1.00 7.08 9.14
C LEU A 78 -1.51 8.12 10.13
N ARG A 79 -2.75 7.97 10.63
CA ARG A 79 -3.35 8.89 11.61
C ARG A 79 -2.71 8.79 12.99
N ASN A 80 -2.20 7.62 13.36
CA ASN A 80 -1.56 7.39 14.65
C ASN A 80 -0.06 7.76 14.67
N ARG A 81 0.51 8.22 13.55
CA ARG A 81 1.90 8.69 13.50
C ARG A 81 2.07 10.04 14.19
N ARG A 82 3.27 10.28 14.74
CA ARG A 82 3.62 11.59 15.34
C ARG A 82 3.63 12.72 14.32
N ASP A 83 3.96 12.42 13.07
CA ASP A 83 4.02 13.33 11.93
C ASP A 83 2.75 13.27 11.06
N ALA A 84 1.62 12.76 11.58
CA ALA A 84 0.37 12.53 10.84
C ALA A 84 -0.12 13.75 10.03
N ALA A 85 0.14 14.97 10.50
CA ALA A 85 -0.22 16.21 9.79
C ALA A 85 0.34 16.28 8.36
N GLN A 86 1.52 15.69 8.12
CA GLN A 86 2.17 15.65 6.80
C GLN A 86 1.47 14.69 5.82
N PHE A 87 0.63 13.77 6.32
CA PHE A 87 -0.01 12.73 5.53
C PHE A 87 -1.48 13.04 5.17
N SER A 88 -1.98 14.23 5.49
CA SER A 88 -3.37 14.63 5.23
C SER A 88 -3.81 14.41 3.77
N GLN A 89 -2.99 14.81 2.80
CA GLN A 89 -3.25 14.57 1.37
C GLN A 89 -3.29 13.07 1.03
N LEU A 90 -2.39 12.28 1.61
CA LEU A 90 -2.29 10.85 1.35
C LEU A 90 -3.49 10.10 1.93
N VAL A 91 -3.93 10.48 3.14
CA VAL A 91 -5.16 9.97 3.77
C VAL A 91 -6.40 10.33 2.96
N ASN A 92 -6.48 11.54 2.40
CA ASN A 92 -7.59 11.93 1.52
C ASN A 92 -7.61 11.10 0.23
N MET A 93 -6.44 10.80 -0.33
CA MET A 93 -6.36 9.92 -1.50
C MET A 93 -6.81 8.49 -1.18
N CYS A 94 -6.41 7.93 -0.03
CA CYS A 94 -6.91 6.64 0.45
C CYS A 94 -8.44 6.64 0.60
N HIS A 95 -9.01 7.72 1.14
CA HIS A 95 -10.47 7.90 1.22
C HIS A 95 -11.13 7.90 -0.16
N ASN A 96 -10.56 8.62 -1.13
CA ASN A 96 -11.12 8.68 -2.49
C ASN A 96 -11.06 7.33 -3.19
N TYR A 97 -9.96 6.59 -3.02
CA TYR A 97 -9.83 5.22 -3.54
C TYR A 97 -10.95 4.32 -3.03
N ILE A 98 -11.19 4.30 -1.72
CA ILE A 98 -12.26 3.49 -1.09
C ILE A 98 -13.68 3.87 -1.57
N ARG A 99 -13.89 5.10 -2.05
CA ARG A 99 -15.20 5.58 -2.52
C ARG A 99 -15.42 5.31 -4.01
N ALA A 100 -14.36 5.07 -4.77
CA ALA A 100 -14.40 4.82 -6.20
C ALA A 100 -14.57 3.32 -6.54
N ASP A 101 -14.19 2.44 -5.60
CA ASP A 101 -14.37 0.98 -5.60
C ASP A 101 -15.64 0.57 -4.83
#